data_AF-A0AAU6XUY2-F1
#
_entry.id   AF-A0AAU6XUY2-F1
#
_cell.length_a   1.000
_cell.length_b   1.000
_cell.length_c   1.000
_cell.angle_alpha   90.00
_cell.angle_beta   90.00
_cell.angle_gamma   90.00
#
_symmetry.space_group_name_H-M   'P 1'
#
loop_
_entity.id
_entity.type
_entity.pdbx_description
1 polymer ?
#
loop_
_entity_poly.entity_id
_entity_poly.type
_entity_poly.pdbx_seq_one_letter_code
_entity_poly.pdbx_strand_id
1 'polypeptide(L)'
;MVVQVNDELELHLTALKLSIQNGDSIKVIYADYAPGRLIVNETDGESVLDASKVILTFDHYAYPKGNQTLDNLKVTFSSELFKQRYLIINFYVFSDKRYKHWYKMNDDQEFAVNLTYPNSGILVRKK
;
A
#
# COMPACT_ATOMS: atom_id res chain seq x y z
N MET A 1 0.30 -10.72 -2.86
CA MET A 1 0.69 -9.29 -2.72
C MET A 1 1.81 -9.19 -1.70
N VAL A 2 2.81 -8.35 -1.96
CA VAL A 2 3.91 -8.04 -1.03
C VAL A 2 3.88 -6.55 -0.74
N VAL A 3 3.99 -6.17 0.53
CA VAL A 3 4.09 -4.78 0.96
C VAL A 3 5.49 -4.51 1.48
N GLN A 4 6.04 -3.37 1.05
CA GLN A 4 7.33 -2.86 1.47
C GLN A 4 7.17 -1.43 1.95
N VAL A 5 7.98 -1.05 2.93
CA VAL A 5 8.15 0.35 3.34
C VAL A 5 9.63 0.67 3.26
N ASN A 6 9.99 1.70 2.49
CA ASN A 6 11.37 2.15 2.33
C ASN A 6 12.33 1.04 1.84
N ASP A 7 11.86 0.21 0.90
CA ASP A 7 12.55 -0.98 0.37
C ASP A 7 12.70 -2.16 1.36
N GLU A 8 12.14 -2.05 2.57
CA GLU A 8 12.13 -3.11 3.58
C GLU A 8 10.80 -3.88 3.55
N LEU A 9 10.87 -5.20 3.71
CA LEU A 9 9.69 -6.07 3.67
C LEU A 9 8.86 -5.91 4.95
N GLU A 10 7.57 -5.59 4.81
CA GLU A 10 6.62 -5.65 5.92
C GLU A 10 6.17 -7.10 6.15
N LEU A 11 6.34 -7.58 7.38
CA LEU A 11 5.92 -8.93 7.78
C LEU A 11 4.48 -8.97 8.30
N HIS A 12 4.01 -7.86 8.87
CA HIS A 12 2.66 -7.70 9.40
C HIS A 12 2.18 -6.28 9.10
N LEU A 13 0.87 -6.08 8.91
CA LEU A 13 0.29 -4.77 8.67
C LEU A 13 -0.75 -4.49 9.76
N THR A 14 -0.48 -3.48 10.58
CA THR A 14 -1.38 -3.10 11.68
C THR A 14 -2.58 -2.33 11.14
N ALA A 15 -3.77 -2.60 11.68
CA ALA A 15 -5.02 -1.93 11.28
C ALA A 15 -5.28 -1.97 9.75
N LEU A 16 -4.87 -3.06 9.10
CA LEU A 16 -5.04 -3.23 7.66
C LEU A 16 -6.52 -3.28 7.29
N LYS A 17 -6.88 -2.43 6.32
CA LYS A 17 -8.21 -2.40 5.73
C LYS A 17 -8.15 -2.15 4.23
N LEU A 18 -9.14 -2.68 3.54
CA LEU A 18 -9.44 -2.45 2.13
C LEU A 18 -10.77 -1.71 2.05
N SER A 19 -10.75 -0.47 1.59
CA SER A 19 -11.98 0.22 1.19
C SER A 19 -12.20 -0.02 -0.31
N ILE A 20 -13.23 -0.79 -0.64
CA ILE A 20 -13.56 -1.14 -2.02
C ILE A 20 -14.72 -0.29 -2.52
N GLN A 21 -14.65 0.11 -3.79
CA GLN A 21 -15.64 0.96 -4.43
C GLN A 21 -16.34 0.20 -5.58
N ASN A 22 -17.67 0.12 -5.48
CA ASN A 22 -18.58 -0.44 -6.48
C ASN A 22 -19.67 0.58 -6.81
N GLY A 23 -19.51 1.29 -7.93
CA GLY A 23 -20.33 2.45 -8.24
C GLY A 23 -20.18 3.51 -7.14
N ASP A 24 -21.32 3.91 -6.56
CA ASP A 24 -21.39 4.89 -5.46
C ASP A 24 -21.23 4.26 -4.06
N SER A 25 -21.20 2.92 -3.96
CA SER A 25 -21.07 2.23 -2.69
C SER A 25 -19.60 2.03 -2.30
N ILE A 26 -19.30 2.28 -1.01
CA ILE A 26 -18.00 2.00 -0.39
C ILE A 26 -18.22 0.95 0.70
N LYS A 27 -17.50 -0.17 0.61
CA LYS A 27 -17.45 -1.20 1.64
C LYS A 27 -16.04 -1.25 2.23
N VAL A 28 -15.93 -1.32 3.56
CA VAL A 28 -14.65 -1.48 4.26
C VAL A 28 -14.52 -2.93 4.70
N ILE A 29 -13.41 -3.54 4.36
CA ILE A 29 -13.06 -4.93 4.69
C ILE A 29 -11.80 -4.90 5.53
N TYR A 30 -11.83 -5.52 6.70
CA TYR A 30 -10.64 -5.74 7.51
C TYR A 30 -9.96 -7.03 7.05
N ALA A 31 -8.63 -7.00 6.96
CA ALA A 31 -7.85 -8.10 6.42
C ALA A 31 -6.64 -8.36 7.32
N ASP A 32 -6.24 -9.63 7.39
CA ASP A 32 -4.93 -10.02 7.92
C ASP A 32 -3.92 -10.11 6.77
N TYR A 33 -2.64 -10.11 7.13
CA TYR A 33 -1.57 -10.12 6.15
C TYR A 33 -0.36 -10.93 6.63
N ALA A 34 0.22 -11.65 5.66
CA ALA A 34 1.58 -12.15 5.68
C ALA A 34 2.22 -11.88 4.31
N PRO A 35 3.55 -11.80 4.19
CA PRO A 35 4.22 -11.59 2.91
C PRO A 35 3.71 -12.54 1.82
N GLY A 36 3.21 -11.98 0.72
CA GLY A 36 2.63 -12.74 -0.38
C GLY A 36 1.13 -13.02 -0.25
N ARG A 37 0.56 -12.96 0.96
CA ARG A 37 -0.80 -13.42 1.28
C ARG A 37 -1.61 -12.33 1.97
N LEU A 38 -2.70 -11.92 1.32
CA LEU A 38 -3.76 -11.14 1.94
C LEU A 38 -4.85 -12.12 2.39
N ILE A 39 -5.29 -12.01 3.64
CA ILE A 39 -6.20 -12.98 4.25
C ILE A 39 -7.51 -12.24 4.57
N VAL A 40 -8.57 -12.68 3.92
CA VAL A 40 -9.95 -12.18 4.07
C VAL A 40 -10.89 -13.36 4.07
N ASN A 41 -12.12 -13.19 4.58
CA ASN A 41 -13.14 -14.22 4.40
C ASN A 41 -13.54 -14.34 2.92
N GLU A 42 -14.15 -15.46 2.55
CA GLU A 42 -14.46 -15.80 1.15
C GLU A 42 -15.33 -14.74 0.46
N THR A 43 -16.44 -14.35 1.10
CA THR A 43 -17.38 -13.34 0.58
C THR A 43 -16.74 -11.97 0.39
N ASP A 44 -15.86 -11.57 1.30
CA ASP A 44 -15.09 -10.33 1.19
C ASP A 44 -14.01 -10.43 0.11
N GLY A 45 -13.39 -11.59 -0.06
CA GLY A 45 -12.44 -11.87 -1.13
C GLY A 45 -13.05 -11.68 -2.51
N GLU A 46 -14.24 -12.25 -2.75
CA GLU A 46 -15.01 -12.05 -3.99
C GLU A 46 -15.34 -10.56 -4.19
N SER A 47 -15.82 -9.90 -3.14
CA SER A 47 -16.13 -8.46 -3.19
C SER A 47 -14.93 -7.61 -3.60
N VAL A 48 -13.71 -7.96 -3.15
CA VAL A 48 -12.47 -7.25 -3.50
C VAL A 48 -12.09 -7.47 -4.96
N LEU A 49 -12.26 -8.68 -5.48
CA LEU A 49 -11.90 -9.03 -6.87
C LEU A 49 -12.86 -8.43 -7.90
N ASP A 50 -14.10 -8.17 -7.50
CA ASP A 50 -15.13 -7.52 -8.32
C ASP A 50 -15.12 -5.99 -8.20
N ALA A 51 -14.35 -5.44 -7.25
CA ALA A 51 -14.29 -4.01 -7.00
C ALA A 51 -13.77 -3.24 -8.22
N SER A 52 -14.33 -2.07 -8.54
CA SER A 52 -13.72 -1.20 -9.57
C SER A 52 -12.40 -0.58 -9.10
N LYS A 53 -12.34 -0.26 -7.81
CA LYS A 53 -11.22 0.42 -7.15
C LYS A 53 -11.08 -0.08 -5.73
N VAL A 54 -9.83 -0.22 -5.31
CA VAL A 54 -9.43 -0.68 -3.98
C VAL A 54 -8.52 0.39 -3.38
N ILE A 55 -8.82 0.76 -2.14
CA ILE A 55 -7.96 1.62 -1.32
C ILE A 55 -7.45 0.75 -0.18
N LEU A 56 -6.15 0.43 -0.22
CA LEU A 56 -5.48 -0.26 0.87
C LEU A 56 -4.97 0.77 1.88
N THR A 57 -5.18 0.53 3.16
CA THR A 57 -4.71 1.40 4.24
C THR A 57 -4.22 0.55 5.41
N PHE A 58 -3.09 0.94 6.00
CA PHE A 58 -2.57 0.33 7.23
C PHE A 58 -1.74 1.36 8.00
N ASP A 59 -1.52 1.06 9.26
CA ASP A 59 -0.69 1.85 10.15
C ASP A 59 0.75 1.30 10.14
N HIS A 60 1.70 2.17 9.82
CA HIS A 60 3.13 1.87 9.87
C HIS A 60 3.77 2.58 11.07
N TYR A 61 4.47 1.80 11.89
CA TYR A 61 5.21 2.32 13.03
C TYR A 61 6.69 2.32 12.70
N ALA A 62 7.29 3.51 12.63
CA ALA A 62 8.73 3.66 12.50
C ALA A 62 9.34 4.19 13.80
N TYR A 63 10.64 3.93 14.00
CA TYR A 63 11.40 4.43 15.15
C TYR A 63 12.58 5.31 14.72
N PRO A 64 12.36 6.39 13.94
CA PRO A 64 13.44 7.28 13.55
C PRO A 64 14.08 7.93 14.79
N LYS A 65 15.37 7.63 15.01
CA LYS A 65 16.18 8.19 16.12
C LYS A 65 15.57 7.94 17.51
N GLY A 66 14.87 6.82 17.69
CA GLY A 66 14.32 6.39 18.98
C GLY A 66 12.95 6.96 19.34
N ASN A 67 12.37 7.85 18.51
CA ASN A 67 10.99 8.29 18.68
C ASN A 67 10.06 7.46 17.79
N GLN A 68 8.94 6.98 18.34
CA GLN A 68 7.93 6.29 17.56
C GLN A 68 7.18 7.31 16.68
N THR A 69 7.10 7.03 15.39
CA THR A 69 6.21 7.73 14.45
C THR A 69 5.15 6.77 13.95
N LEU A 70 3.94 7.29 13.72
CA LEU A 70 2.81 6.57 13.18
C LEU A 70 2.44 7.21 11.84
N ASP A 71 2.64 6.47 10.76
CA ASP A 71 2.29 6.89 9.41
C ASP A 71 1.08 6.06 8.94
N ASN A 72 -0.04 6.72 8.62
CA ASN A 72 -1.19 6.04 8.02
C ASN A 72 -0.98 5.94 6.50
N LEU A 73 -0.42 4.81 6.08
CA LEU A 73 -0.04 4.59 4.69
C LEU A 73 -1.25 4.14 3.89
N LYS A 74 -1.45 4.78 2.72
CA LYS A 74 -2.58 4.47 1.84
C LYS A 74 -2.17 4.42 0.38
N VAL A 75 -2.76 3.49 -0.37
CA VAL A 75 -2.62 3.42 -1.82
C VAL A 75 -3.95 3.07 -2.46
N THR A 76 -4.20 3.64 -3.63
CA THR A 76 -5.37 3.35 -4.46
C THR A 76 -4.93 2.63 -5.72
N PHE A 77 -5.61 1.55 -6.08
CA PHE A 77 -5.39 0.82 -7.32
C PHE A 77 -6.65 0.08 -7.80
N SER A 78 -6.64 -0.42 -9.04
CA SER A 78 -7.72 -1.26 -9.57
C SER A 78 -7.63 -2.68 -9.02
N SER A 79 -8.77 -3.31 -8.72
CA SER A 79 -8.83 -4.72 -8.28
C SER A 79 -8.14 -5.69 -9.25
N GLU A 80 -8.05 -5.34 -10.54
CA GLU A 80 -7.34 -6.11 -11.57
C GLU A 80 -5.88 -6.38 -11.20
N LEU A 81 -5.26 -5.55 -10.34
CA LEU A 81 -3.91 -5.81 -9.85
C LEU A 81 -3.83 -7.03 -8.92
N PHE A 82 -4.91 -7.44 -8.25
CA PHE A 82 -4.94 -8.68 -7.48
C PHE A 82 -4.92 -9.93 -8.36
N LYS A 83 -5.36 -9.81 -9.62
CA LYS A 83 -5.36 -10.90 -10.61
C LYS A 83 -4.00 -11.10 -11.28
N GLN A 84 -3.06 -10.18 -11.05
CA GLN A 84 -1.70 -10.28 -11.57
C GLN A 84 -0.91 -11.38 -10.86
N ARG A 85 0.08 -11.95 -11.56
CA ARG A 85 0.98 -12.98 -10.99
C ARG A 85 1.66 -12.52 -9.70
N TYR A 86 1.97 -11.23 -9.62
CA TYR A 86 2.44 -10.59 -8.41
C TYR A 86 2.01 -9.12 -8.39
N LEU A 87 1.93 -8.60 -7.17
CA LEU A 87 1.75 -7.19 -6.87
C LEU A 87 2.65 -6.87 -5.69
N ILE A 88 3.63 -6.00 -5.90
CA ILE A 88 4.51 -5.45 -4.87
C ILE A 88 4.15 -3.97 -4.70
N ILE A 89 3.86 -3.56 -3.48
CA ILE A 89 3.52 -2.19 -3.14
C ILE A 89 4.62 -1.67 -2.23
N ASN A 90 5.40 -0.69 -2.69
CA ASN A 90 6.47 -0.10 -1.92
C ASN A 90 6.13 1.34 -1.56
N PHE A 91 6.05 1.63 -0.26
CA PHE A 91 5.78 2.95 0.29
C PHE A 91 7.09 3.61 0.70
N TYR A 92 7.41 4.74 0.09
CA TYR A 92 8.59 5.52 0.41
C TYR A 92 8.21 6.69 1.33
N VAL A 93 8.39 6.51 2.63
CA VAL A 93 8.00 7.49 3.65
C VAL A 93 9.03 8.61 3.75
N PHE A 94 8.57 9.85 3.73
CA PHE A 94 9.45 11.04 3.68
C PHE A 94 9.98 11.51 5.03
N SER A 95 9.62 10.79 6.11
CA SER A 95 10.34 10.86 7.38
C SER A 95 11.83 10.52 7.19
N ASP A 96 12.13 9.61 6.25
CA ASP A 96 13.48 9.43 5.71
C ASP A 96 13.75 10.46 4.59
N LYS A 97 14.76 11.30 4.84
CA LYS A 97 15.17 12.38 3.94
C LYS A 97 15.67 11.90 2.58
N ARG A 98 16.20 10.67 2.48
CA ARG A 98 16.67 10.08 1.21
C ARG A 98 15.51 9.95 0.24
N TYR A 99 14.44 9.28 0.68
CA TYR A 99 13.25 9.08 -0.13
C TYR A 99 12.48 10.38 -0.37
N LYS A 100 12.44 11.29 0.62
CA LYS A 100 11.91 12.64 0.43
C LYS A 100 12.58 13.37 -0.73
N HIS A 101 13.92 13.35 -0.78
CA HIS A 101 14.68 14.00 -1.83
C HIS A 101 14.41 13.37 -3.22
N TRP A 102 14.29 12.04 -3.28
CA TRP A 102 14.12 11.32 -4.54
C TRP A 102 12.72 11.40 -5.12
N TYR A 103 11.68 11.37 -4.29
CA TYR A 103 10.32 11.11 -4.74
C TYR A 103 9.28 12.17 -4.34
N LYS A 104 9.62 13.13 -3.46
CA LYS A 104 8.67 14.20 -3.11
C LYS A 104 8.42 15.09 -4.32
N MET A 105 7.15 15.22 -4.70
CA MET A 105 6.71 16.07 -5.80
C MET A 105 6.10 17.38 -5.29
N ASN A 106 5.37 17.32 -4.17
CA ASN A 106 4.58 18.42 -3.62
C ASN A 106 4.80 18.52 -2.11
N ASP A 107 4.63 19.70 -1.50
CA ASP A 107 4.92 19.91 -0.07
C ASP A 107 3.99 19.17 0.89
N ASP A 108 2.75 18.90 0.50
CA ASP A 108 1.77 18.18 1.32
C ASP A 108 1.91 16.65 1.26
N GLN A 109 2.82 16.14 0.41
CA GLN A 109 3.04 14.71 0.29
C GLN A 109 3.93 14.22 1.45
N GLU A 110 3.46 13.17 2.14
CA GLU A 110 4.17 12.54 3.27
C GLU A 110 4.90 11.25 2.87
N PHE A 111 4.50 10.62 1.77
CA PHE A 111 5.13 9.43 1.21
C PHE A 111 4.86 9.32 -0.30
N ALA A 112 5.68 8.55 -1.01
CA ALA A 112 5.41 8.10 -2.39
C ALA A 112 5.06 6.61 -2.39
N VAL A 113 4.38 6.15 -3.45
CA VAL A 113 4.07 4.72 -3.62
C VAL A 113 4.50 4.25 -4.99
N ASN A 114 5.16 3.10 -5.04
CA ASN A 114 5.46 2.39 -6.29
C ASN A 114 4.71 1.05 -6.32
N LEU A 115 3.96 0.83 -7.39
CA LEU A 115 3.25 -0.42 -7.65
C LEU A 115 4.02 -1.21 -8.71
N THR A 116 4.57 -2.36 -8.32
CA THR A 116 5.31 -3.24 -9.23
C THR A 116 4.52 -4.52 -9.49
N TYR A 117 4.19 -4.76 -10.76
CA TYR A 117 3.43 -5.90 -11.26
C TYR A 117 3.85 -6.17 -12.72
N PRO A 118 3.46 -7.29 -13.37
CA PRO A 118 3.80 -7.51 -14.77
C PRO A 118 3.39 -6.33 -15.65
N ASN A 119 4.34 -5.80 -16.45
CA ASN A 119 4.16 -4.62 -17.30
C ASN A 119 3.91 -3.29 -16.56
N SER A 120 4.18 -3.20 -15.25
CA SER A 120 4.17 -1.93 -14.55
C SER A 120 5.31 -1.02 -15.01
N GLY A 121 5.11 0.30 -14.89
CA GLY A 121 6.18 1.28 -15.06
C GLY A 121 7.22 1.24 -13.93
N ILE A 122 8.17 2.18 -14.00
CA ILE A 122 9.20 2.38 -12.96
C ILE A 122 8.97 3.75 -12.33
N LEU A 123 8.96 3.82 -11.00
CA LEU A 123 9.01 5.10 -10.30
C LEU A 123 10.41 5.71 -10.45
N VAL A 124 10.52 6.84 -11.14
CA VAL A 124 11.80 7.50 -11.40
C VAL A 124 12.26 8.28 -10.18
N ARG A 125 13.49 8.03 -9.76
CA ARG A 125 14.18 8.76 -8.70
C ARG A 125 14.80 10.04 -9.25
N LYS A 126 14.57 11.18 -8.57
CA LYS A 126 15.30 12.44 -8.81
C LYS A 126 16.75 12.31 -8.35
N LYS A 127 17.65 12.96 -9.12
CA LYS A 127 19.08 13.05 -8.79
C LYS A 127 19.36 14.20 -7.84
#